data_AF-A0A4P9CZ32-F1
#
_entry.id   AF-A0A4P9CZ32-F1
#
_cell.length_a   1.000
_cell.length_b   1.000
_cell.length_c   1.000
_cell.angle_alpha   90.00
_cell.angle_beta   90.00
_cell.angle_gamma   90.00
#
_symmetry.space_group_name_H-M   'P 1'
#
loop_
_entity.id
_entity.type
_entity.pdbx_description
1 polymer ?
#
loop_
_entity_poly.entity_id
_entity_poly.type
_entity_poly.pdbx_seq_one_letter_code
_entity_poly.pdbx_strand_id
1 'polypeptide(L)'
;MTGMGRILIFVFFIYGCQAVQDIAKKCDIPATAPKKIEEVINTCQDEIKIAILSEALEVLSVNEEKARVKRSTFNPDEKRLAGCLLQCVYRKLDAVNENGFPTEEGLVALYTEGVTQKEYVTATKQAVQTCLTQVQKKLLVTPLSLEESKVCDVAYDVFDCVSEEVAKYCGQTP
;
A
#
# COMPACT_ATOMS: atom_id res chain seq x y z
N MET A 1 15.23 14.60 73.24
CA MET A 1 15.06 13.22 72.72
C MET A 1 13.56 13.04 72.41
N THR A 2 13.01 13.73 71.42
CA THR A 2 12.81 13.28 70.01
C THR A 2 12.17 11.90 69.88
N GLY A 3 10.83 11.89 69.86
CA GLY A 3 9.98 10.77 69.45
C GLY A 3 9.16 11.19 68.24
N MET A 4 9.26 10.39 67.19
CA MET A 4 8.98 10.68 65.80
C MET A 4 7.69 9.97 65.37
N GLY A 5 6.89 10.60 64.52
CA GLY A 5 6.06 9.89 63.54
C GLY A 5 4.57 9.77 63.85
N ARG A 6 3.75 10.45 63.05
CA ARG A 6 2.96 9.86 61.95
C ARG A 6 1.89 10.84 61.48
N ILE A 7 2.28 11.75 60.58
CA ILE A 7 1.33 12.48 59.74
C ILE A 7 0.96 11.50 58.62
N LEU A 8 -0.25 10.94 58.71
CA LEU A 8 -0.90 10.20 57.63
C LEU A 8 -1.27 11.20 56.53
N ILE A 9 -0.38 11.36 55.56
CA ILE A 9 -0.67 12.03 54.29
C ILE A 9 -1.65 11.10 53.55
N PHE A 10 -2.93 11.48 53.56
CA PHE A 10 -3.93 10.98 52.62
C PHE A 10 -3.49 11.42 51.22
N VAL A 11 -2.73 10.55 50.56
CA VAL A 11 -2.45 10.64 49.12
C VAL A 11 -3.79 10.48 48.43
N PHE A 12 -4.37 11.61 48.01
CA PHE A 12 -5.46 11.66 47.06
C PHE A 12 -5.08 10.78 45.88
N PHE A 13 -5.81 9.67 45.74
CA PHE A 13 -5.85 8.83 44.56
C PHE A 13 -6.31 9.71 43.38
N ILE A 14 -5.37 10.39 42.74
CA ILE A 14 -5.50 10.90 41.38
C ILE A 14 -5.41 9.67 40.48
N TYR A 15 -6.47 8.87 40.46
CA TYR A 15 -6.71 7.98 39.33
C TYR A 15 -7.25 8.86 38.21
N GLY A 16 -6.33 9.28 37.35
CA GLY A 16 -6.66 9.91 36.10
C GLY A 16 -7.63 9.01 35.33
N CYS A 17 -8.78 9.56 35.00
CA CYS A 17 -9.58 9.06 33.90
C CYS A 17 -8.75 9.26 32.63
N GLN A 18 -7.96 8.25 32.24
CA GLN A 18 -7.44 8.17 30.89
C GLN A 18 -8.65 7.85 30.00
N ALA A 19 -9.35 8.90 29.59
CA ALA A 19 -10.17 8.82 28.39
C ALA A 19 -9.20 8.56 27.24
N VAL A 20 -9.05 7.28 26.87
CA VAL A 20 -8.53 6.91 25.57
C VAL A 20 -9.46 7.61 24.57
N GLN A 21 -8.98 8.68 23.94
CA GLN A 21 -9.67 9.26 22.80
C GLN A 21 -9.60 8.21 21.70
N ASP A 22 -10.63 7.37 21.59
CA ASP A 22 -10.96 6.72 20.34
C ASP A 22 -11.20 7.86 19.34
N ILE A 23 -10.18 8.18 18.56
CA ILE A 23 -10.37 8.95 17.32
C ILE A 23 -11.29 8.05 16.50
N ALA A 24 -12.57 8.42 16.42
CA ALA A 24 -13.57 7.64 15.70
C ALA A 24 -13.06 7.38 14.27
N LYS A 25 -12.74 6.11 13.99
CA LYS A 25 -12.33 5.67 12.65
C LYS A 25 -13.48 5.98 11.68
N LYS A 26 -13.17 6.64 10.57
CA LYS A 26 -14.19 7.03 9.58
C LYS A 26 -14.63 5.86 8.70
N CYS A 27 -13.75 4.87 8.55
CA CYS A 27 -13.99 3.64 7.81
C CYS A 27 -13.06 2.54 8.31
N ASP A 28 -13.47 1.29 8.07
CA ASP A 28 -12.56 0.15 8.20
C ASP A 28 -11.88 -0.12 6.86
N ILE A 29 -10.56 -0.30 6.91
CA ILE A 29 -9.79 -0.77 5.75
C ILE A 29 -9.95 -2.29 5.72
N PRO A 30 -10.43 -2.88 4.60
CA PRO A 30 -10.59 -4.32 4.50
C PRO A 30 -9.24 -5.01 4.71
N ALA A 31 -9.19 -5.92 5.68
CA ALA A 31 -7.95 -6.62 6.07
C ALA A 31 -7.50 -7.68 5.06
N THR A 32 -8.31 -7.98 4.05
CA THR A 32 -8.07 -9.03 3.07
C THR A 32 -8.25 -8.46 1.68
N ALA A 33 -7.31 -8.77 0.78
CA ALA A 33 -7.48 -8.45 -0.62
C ALA A 33 -8.74 -9.19 -1.15
N PRO A 34 -9.53 -8.59 -2.05
CA PRO A 34 -10.61 -9.28 -2.74
C PRO A 34 -10.16 -10.65 -3.28
N LYS A 35 -10.99 -11.69 -3.17
CA LYS A 35 -10.62 -13.07 -3.57
C LYS A 35 -10.10 -13.18 -5.01
N LYS A 36 -10.59 -12.32 -5.92
CA LYS A 36 -10.09 -12.25 -7.30
C LYS A 36 -8.66 -11.72 -7.39
N ILE A 37 -8.28 -10.79 -6.50
CA ILE A 37 -6.91 -10.28 -6.43
C ILE A 37 -5.95 -11.38 -5.97
N GLU A 38 -6.34 -12.24 -5.02
CA GLU A 38 -5.48 -13.35 -4.57
C GLU A 38 -5.15 -14.34 -5.70
N GLU A 39 -6.13 -14.69 -6.52
CA GLU A 39 -5.94 -15.57 -7.69
C GLU A 39 -5.07 -14.92 -8.78
N VAL A 40 -5.30 -13.64 -9.05
CA VAL A 40 -4.52 -12.85 -10.02
C VAL A 40 -3.08 -12.63 -9.55
N ILE A 41 -2.87 -12.39 -8.25
CA ILE A 41 -1.53 -12.24 -7.67
C ILE A 41 -0.71 -13.50 -7.89
N ASN A 42 -1.27 -14.70 -7.68
CA ASN A 42 -0.52 -15.95 -7.90
C ASN A 42 -0.11 -16.09 -9.37
N THR A 43 -1.03 -15.80 -10.29
CA THR A 43 -0.75 -15.81 -11.74
C THR A 43 0.35 -14.81 -12.10
N CYS A 44 0.24 -13.57 -11.61
CA CYS A 44 1.22 -12.52 -11.87
C CYS A 44 2.59 -12.80 -11.22
N GLN A 45 2.62 -13.42 -10.04
CA GLN A 45 3.87 -13.86 -9.41
C GLN A 45 4.53 -14.95 -10.25
N ASP A 46 3.77 -15.85 -10.85
CA ASP A 46 4.33 -16.91 -11.69
C ASP A 46 4.81 -16.37 -13.04
N GLU A 47 4.10 -15.43 -13.67
CA GLU A 47 4.57 -14.71 -14.87
C GLU A 47 5.87 -13.93 -14.58
N ILE A 48 5.98 -13.29 -13.42
CA ILE A 48 7.19 -12.57 -13.00
C ILE A 48 8.34 -13.52 -12.67
N LYS A 49 8.09 -14.62 -11.95
CA LYS A 49 9.12 -15.64 -11.72
C LYS A 49 9.64 -16.19 -13.03
N ILE A 50 8.77 -16.45 -14.01
CA ILE A 50 9.17 -16.92 -15.34
C ILE A 50 9.98 -15.85 -16.08
N ALA A 51 9.57 -14.59 -16.04
CA ALA A 51 10.30 -13.47 -16.65
C ALA A 51 11.68 -13.25 -16.01
N ILE A 52 11.75 -13.26 -14.67
CA ILE A 52 13.02 -13.20 -13.91
C ILE A 52 13.89 -14.41 -14.22
N LEU A 53 13.32 -15.62 -14.28
CA LEU A 53 14.09 -16.81 -14.66
C LEU A 53 14.61 -16.72 -16.10
N SER A 54 13.85 -16.17 -17.05
CA SER A 54 14.29 -16.00 -18.43
C SER A 54 15.36 -14.92 -18.60
N GLU A 55 15.26 -13.81 -17.86
CA GLU A 55 16.24 -12.71 -17.85
C GLU A 55 17.51 -13.13 -17.08
N ALA A 56 17.36 -13.90 -16.01
CA ALA A 56 18.48 -14.48 -15.26
C ALA A 56 19.19 -15.61 -16.00
N LEU A 57 18.53 -16.32 -16.93
CA LEU A 57 19.20 -17.34 -17.77
C LEU A 57 20.14 -16.73 -18.81
N GLU A 58 19.88 -15.47 -19.22
CA GLU A 58 20.75 -14.74 -20.13
C GLU A 58 21.98 -14.14 -19.41
N VAL A 59 21.97 -14.05 -18.08
CA VAL A 59 23.01 -13.35 -17.29
C VAL A 59 23.73 -14.21 -16.24
N LEU A 60 23.15 -15.31 -15.73
CA LEU A 60 23.71 -16.03 -14.58
C LEU A 60 23.87 -17.53 -14.81
N SER A 61 25.03 -17.88 -15.35
CA SER A 61 25.76 -19.10 -15.01
C SER A 61 26.52 -18.95 -13.69
N VAL A 62 25.89 -18.61 -12.54
CA VAL A 62 26.59 -18.74 -11.23
C VAL A 62 25.65 -18.65 -10.01
N ASN A 63 25.62 -19.76 -9.28
CA ASN A 63 25.44 -19.94 -7.82
C ASN A 63 24.26 -19.28 -7.10
N GLU A 64 23.30 -20.15 -6.80
CA GLU A 64 22.31 -20.04 -5.72
C GLU A 64 22.97 -19.74 -4.38
N GLU A 65 22.50 -18.71 -3.67
CA GLU A 65 22.26 -18.69 -2.22
C GLU A 65 21.99 -17.25 -1.74
N LYS A 66 20.72 -16.92 -1.47
CA LYS A 66 20.27 -16.31 -0.20
C LYS A 66 18.80 -15.89 -0.25
N ALA A 67 18.00 -16.68 0.45
CA ALA A 67 16.67 -16.31 0.87
C ALA A 67 16.71 -15.46 2.17
N ARG A 68 15.79 -14.49 2.22
CA ARG A 68 15.00 -14.06 3.41
C ARG A 68 15.72 -13.24 4.51
N VAL A 69 15.59 -11.91 4.44
CA VAL A 69 15.72 -10.99 5.60
C VAL A 69 14.58 -9.96 5.60
N LYS A 70 14.09 -9.64 6.80
CA LYS A 70 12.89 -8.86 7.14
C LYS A 70 13.05 -7.37 6.77
N ARG A 71 12.05 -6.81 6.05
CA ARG A 71 11.96 -5.46 5.46
C ARG A 71 12.23 -4.30 6.42
N SER A 72 13.17 -3.44 6.05
CA SER A 72 13.16 -2.01 6.39
C SER A 72 13.58 -1.26 5.12
N THR A 73 12.62 -0.58 4.47
CA THR A 73 12.77 0.12 3.19
C THR A 73 13.21 -0.80 2.05
N PHE A 74 12.27 -1.19 1.19
CA PHE A 74 12.59 -1.93 -0.03
C PHE A 74 13.73 -1.27 -0.80
N ASN A 75 14.70 -2.06 -1.25
CA ASN A 75 15.72 -1.56 -2.18
C ASN A 75 15.02 -1.11 -3.49
N PRO A 76 15.57 -0.16 -4.27
CA PRO A 76 14.93 0.32 -5.50
C PRO A 76 14.51 -0.80 -6.46
N ASP A 77 15.29 -1.89 -6.52
CA ASP A 77 14.99 -3.05 -7.35
C ASP A 77 13.80 -3.86 -6.83
N GLU A 78 13.66 -4.02 -5.51
CA GLU A 78 12.52 -4.71 -4.90
C GLU A 78 11.24 -3.89 -5.04
N LYS A 79 11.36 -2.56 -4.93
CA LYS A 79 10.28 -1.62 -5.20
C LYS A 79 9.80 -1.76 -6.64
N ARG A 80 10.74 -1.77 -7.58
CA ARG A 80 10.44 -1.91 -9.02
C ARG A 80 9.80 -3.26 -9.32
N LEU A 81 10.28 -4.33 -8.69
CA LEU A 81 9.70 -5.66 -8.79
C LEU A 81 8.26 -5.72 -8.28
N ALA A 82 8.00 -5.15 -7.09
CA ALA A 82 6.65 -5.02 -6.55
C ALA A 82 5.75 -4.17 -7.48
N GLY A 83 6.32 -3.12 -8.08
CA GLY A 83 5.68 -2.31 -9.10
C GLY A 83 5.27 -3.10 -10.34
N CYS A 84 6.15 -3.97 -10.86
CA CYS A 84 5.81 -4.82 -12.00
C CYS A 84 4.73 -5.85 -11.66
N LEU A 85 4.72 -6.38 -10.42
CA LEU A 85 3.64 -7.24 -9.95
C LEU A 85 2.31 -6.49 -9.93
N LEU A 86 2.30 -5.28 -9.36
CA LEU A 86 1.11 -4.43 -9.35
C LEU A 86 0.64 -4.08 -10.76
N GLN A 87 1.57 -3.81 -11.67
CA GLN A 87 1.22 -3.56 -13.07
C GLN A 87 0.52 -4.76 -13.71
N CYS A 88 1.00 -5.98 -13.47
CA CYS A 88 0.34 -7.18 -13.97
C CYS A 88 -1.07 -7.29 -13.41
N VAL A 89 -1.24 -7.09 -12.10
CA VAL A 89 -2.57 -7.11 -11.45
C VAL A 89 -3.48 -6.06 -12.09
N TYR A 90 -2.99 -4.83 -12.29
CA TYR A 90 -3.77 -3.77 -12.91
C TYR A 90 -4.18 -4.11 -14.35
N ARG A 91 -3.30 -4.74 -15.14
CA ARG A 91 -3.64 -5.18 -16.50
C ARG A 91 -4.70 -6.28 -16.51
N LYS A 92 -4.59 -7.29 -15.64
CA LYS A 92 -5.52 -8.42 -15.58
C LYS A 92 -6.91 -8.02 -15.07
N LEU A 93 -7.00 -6.89 -14.37
CA LEU A 93 -8.23 -6.36 -13.78
C LEU A 93 -8.71 -5.10 -14.48
N ASP A 94 -8.23 -4.83 -15.70
CA ASP A 94 -8.63 -3.70 -16.54
C ASP A 94 -8.51 -2.33 -15.84
N ALA A 95 -7.52 -2.21 -14.94
CA ALA A 95 -7.25 -1.01 -14.14
C ALA A 95 -6.20 -0.08 -14.75
N VAL A 96 -5.78 -0.34 -15.99
CA VAL A 96 -4.88 0.50 -16.78
C VAL A 96 -5.45 0.76 -18.17
N ASN A 97 -5.02 1.84 -18.80
CA ASN A 97 -5.33 2.12 -20.20
C ASN A 97 -4.45 1.31 -21.16
N GLU A 98 -4.63 1.50 -22.47
CA GLU A 98 -3.87 0.84 -23.53
C GLU A 98 -2.33 1.02 -23.38
N ASN A 99 -1.91 2.18 -22.86
CA ASN A 99 -0.51 2.51 -22.61
C ASN A 99 0.03 1.94 -21.28
N GLY A 100 -0.81 1.24 -20.51
CA GLY A 100 -0.45 0.72 -19.20
C GLY A 100 -0.46 1.74 -18.06
N PHE A 101 -0.99 2.95 -18.28
CA PHE A 101 -1.15 3.95 -17.22
C PHE A 101 -2.42 3.66 -16.39
N PRO A 102 -2.37 3.66 -15.05
CA PRO A 102 -3.54 3.33 -14.22
C PRO A 102 -4.71 4.30 -14.41
N THR A 103 -5.94 3.79 -14.43
CA THR A 103 -7.16 4.59 -14.62
C THR A 103 -7.89 4.79 -13.30
N GLU A 104 -8.58 5.93 -13.15
CA GLU A 104 -9.39 6.19 -11.96
C GLU A 104 -10.47 5.12 -11.78
N GLU A 105 -11.24 4.87 -12.84
CA GLU A 105 -12.35 3.93 -12.83
C GLU A 105 -11.91 2.52 -12.42
N GLY A 106 -10.87 2.00 -13.05
CA GLY A 106 -10.43 0.64 -12.80
C GLY A 106 -9.75 0.47 -11.45
N LEU A 107 -8.98 1.46 -10.96
CA LEU A 107 -8.42 1.40 -9.61
C LEU A 107 -9.50 1.51 -8.53
N VAL A 108 -10.50 2.38 -8.71
CA VAL A 108 -11.61 2.46 -7.74
C VAL A 108 -12.37 1.14 -7.72
N ALA A 109 -12.68 0.55 -8.88
CA ALA A 109 -13.33 -0.75 -8.95
C ALA A 109 -12.50 -1.83 -8.25
N LEU A 110 -11.17 -1.85 -8.49
CA LEU A 110 -10.23 -2.78 -7.88
C LEU A 110 -10.23 -2.72 -6.34
N TYR A 111 -10.04 -1.54 -5.78
CA TYR A 111 -9.89 -1.36 -4.32
C TYR A 111 -11.22 -1.49 -3.56
N THR A 112 -12.34 -1.24 -4.23
CA THR A 112 -13.66 -1.25 -3.59
C THR A 112 -14.46 -2.51 -3.85
N GLU A 113 -13.90 -3.49 -4.56
CA GLU A 113 -14.55 -4.77 -4.80
C GLU A 113 -14.92 -5.45 -3.47
N GLY A 114 -16.22 -5.75 -3.30
CA GLY A 114 -16.74 -6.39 -2.09
C GLY A 114 -16.84 -5.48 -0.87
N VAL A 115 -16.51 -4.19 -0.98
CA VAL A 115 -16.64 -3.22 0.11
C VAL A 115 -18.06 -2.64 0.15
N THR A 116 -18.67 -2.64 1.33
CA THR A 116 -20.02 -2.12 1.56
C THR A 116 -20.03 -0.73 2.21
N GLN A 117 -18.90 -0.30 2.80
CA GLN A 117 -18.79 0.99 3.49
C GLN A 117 -18.64 2.14 2.47
N LYS A 118 -19.61 3.05 2.45
CA LYS A 118 -19.65 4.19 1.53
C LYS A 118 -18.47 5.15 1.75
N GLU A 119 -18.06 5.29 3.00
CA GLU A 119 -16.96 6.14 3.44
C GLU A 119 -15.64 5.65 2.86
N TYR A 120 -15.41 4.33 2.87
CA TYR A 120 -14.23 3.71 2.26
C TYR A 120 -14.20 3.90 0.74
N VAL A 121 -15.35 3.71 0.06
CA VAL A 121 -15.46 3.94 -1.39
C VAL A 121 -15.15 5.40 -1.74
N THR A 122 -15.65 6.33 -0.94
CA THR A 122 -15.42 7.77 -1.12
C THR A 122 -13.94 8.13 -0.89
N ALA A 123 -13.35 7.61 0.19
CA ALA A 123 -11.93 7.77 0.52
C ALA A 123 -11.05 7.28 -0.62
N THR A 124 -11.34 6.08 -1.12
CA THR A 124 -10.60 5.44 -2.21
C THR A 124 -10.66 6.26 -3.49
N LYS A 125 -11.85 6.72 -3.89
CA LYS A 125 -12.00 7.57 -5.07
C LYS A 125 -11.19 8.86 -4.97
N GLN A 126 -11.25 9.54 -3.83
CA GLN A 126 -10.50 10.77 -3.60
C GLN A 126 -8.99 10.53 -3.59
N ALA A 127 -8.54 9.45 -2.96
CA ALA A 127 -7.15 9.02 -2.95
C ALA A 127 -6.63 8.74 -4.36
N VAL A 128 -7.35 7.93 -5.15
CA VAL A 128 -6.96 7.58 -6.52
C VAL A 128 -6.80 8.83 -7.40
N GLN A 129 -7.79 9.73 -7.41
CA GLN A 129 -7.71 10.98 -8.19
C GLN A 129 -6.49 11.83 -7.82
N THR A 130 -6.25 11.97 -6.51
CA THR A 130 -5.12 12.72 -5.98
C THR A 130 -3.80 12.09 -6.39
N CYS A 131 -3.66 10.79 -6.20
CA CYS A 131 -2.42 10.05 -6.44
C CYS A 131 -2.06 9.95 -7.92
N LEU A 132 -3.04 9.74 -8.81
CA LEU A 132 -2.79 9.76 -10.25
C LEU A 132 -2.20 11.11 -10.71
N THR A 133 -2.69 12.22 -10.14
CA THR A 133 -2.18 13.56 -10.45
C THR A 133 -0.78 13.78 -9.85
N GLN A 134 -0.53 13.31 -8.64
CA GLN A 134 0.77 13.45 -7.98
C GLN A 134 1.85 12.65 -8.70
N VAL A 135 1.58 11.40 -9.08
CA VAL A 135 2.55 10.53 -9.75
C VAL A 135 2.91 11.06 -11.15
N GLN A 136 1.93 11.58 -11.90
CA GLN A 136 2.21 12.25 -13.19
C GLN A 136 3.22 13.39 -13.03
N LYS A 137 3.04 14.24 -12.01
CA LYS A 137 3.96 15.35 -11.72
C LYS A 137 5.32 14.86 -11.24
N LYS A 138 5.35 13.85 -10.36
CA LYS A 138 6.57 13.31 -9.76
C LYS A 138 7.49 12.64 -10.79
N LEU A 139 6.92 11.82 -11.67
CA LEU A 139 7.68 11.01 -12.64
C LEU A 139 7.76 11.65 -14.03
N LEU A 140 7.13 12.83 -14.20
CA LEU A 140 7.02 13.55 -15.47
C LEU A 140 6.47 12.65 -16.59
N VAL A 141 5.36 11.97 -16.30
CA VAL A 141 4.68 11.04 -17.22
C VAL A 141 3.28 11.52 -17.57
N THR A 142 2.74 11.06 -18.69
CA THR A 142 1.36 11.36 -19.10
C THR A 142 0.60 10.06 -19.42
N PRO A 143 -0.73 10.02 -19.29
CA PRO A 143 -1.51 8.83 -19.64
C PRO A 143 -1.43 8.44 -21.13
N LEU A 144 -1.09 9.40 -21.99
CA LEU A 144 -0.99 9.23 -23.45
C LEU A 144 0.38 8.72 -23.90
N SER A 145 1.41 8.89 -23.06
CA SER A 145 2.78 8.47 -23.37
C SER A 145 3.48 8.10 -22.06
N LEU A 146 3.59 6.78 -21.87
CA LEU A 146 4.26 6.17 -20.73
C LEU A 146 5.36 5.25 -21.26
N GLU A 147 6.61 5.60 -20.96
CA GLU A 147 7.77 4.76 -21.29
C GLU A 147 7.68 3.43 -20.53
N GLU A 148 7.96 2.31 -21.20
CA GLU A 148 7.92 0.96 -20.61
C GLU A 148 8.77 0.86 -19.33
N SER A 149 9.92 1.53 -19.32
CA SER A 149 10.84 1.57 -18.18
C SER A 149 10.22 2.10 -16.89
N LYS A 150 9.24 3.01 -17.00
CA LYS A 150 8.55 3.69 -15.90
C LYS A 150 7.23 3.05 -15.50
N VAL A 151 6.72 2.11 -16.27
CA VAL A 151 5.40 1.49 -16.02
C VAL A 151 5.33 0.88 -14.61
N CYS A 152 6.34 0.09 -14.24
CA CYS A 152 6.39 -0.52 -12.91
C CYS A 152 6.54 0.53 -11.79
N ASP A 153 7.32 1.59 -12.02
CA ASP A 153 7.50 2.67 -11.04
C ASP A 153 6.21 3.44 -10.80
N VAL A 154 5.46 3.74 -11.86
CA VAL A 154 4.14 4.36 -11.79
C VAL A 154 3.18 3.47 -11.00
N ALA A 155 3.14 2.17 -11.29
CA ALA A 155 2.24 1.25 -10.61
C ALA A 155 2.50 1.19 -9.10
N TYR A 156 3.77 1.11 -8.69
CA TYR A 156 4.14 1.16 -7.28
C TYR A 156 3.80 2.51 -6.64
N ASP A 157 4.21 3.62 -7.25
CA ASP A 157 4.01 4.95 -6.65
C ASP A 157 2.53 5.31 -6.51
N VAL A 158 1.68 4.84 -7.43
CA VAL A 158 0.22 5.00 -7.31
C VAL A 158 -0.33 4.14 -6.17
N PHE A 159 0.07 2.87 -6.06
CA PHE A 159 -0.35 1.99 -4.96
C PHE A 159 0.03 2.55 -3.58
N ASP A 160 1.29 2.97 -3.44
CA ASP A 160 1.85 3.49 -2.20
C ASP A 160 1.10 4.76 -1.76
N CYS A 161 0.92 5.71 -2.69
CA CYS A 161 0.15 6.93 -2.44
C CYS A 161 -1.30 6.65 -2.06
N VAL A 162 -2.01 5.78 -2.79
CA VAL A 162 -3.42 5.48 -2.51
C VAL A 162 -3.57 4.84 -1.13
N SER A 163 -2.68 3.92 -0.79
CA SER A 163 -2.66 3.26 0.52
C SER A 163 -2.48 4.26 1.65
N GLU A 164 -1.56 5.22 1.51
CA GLU A 164 -1.37 6.29 2.49
C GLU A 164 -2.58 7.23 2.61
N GLU A 165 -3.15 7.68 1.50
CA GLU A 165 -4.27 8.63 1.51
C GLU A 165 -5.54 8.00 2.08
N VAL A 166 -5.81 6.73 1.78
CA VAL A 166 -6.93 5.98 2.38
C VAL A 166 -6.71 5.78 3.88
N ALA A 167 -5.50 5.43 4.32
CA ALA A 167 -5.17 5.31 5.73
C ALA A 167 -5.38 6.63 6.49
N LYS A 168 -4.87 7.74 5.95
CA LYS A 168 -5.09 9.09 6.48
C LYS A 168 -6.57 9.42 6.58
N TYR A 169 -7.35 9.14 5.54
CA TYR A 169 -8.78 9.42 5.53
C TYR A 169 -9.54 8.62 6.60
N CYS A 170 -9.31 7.30 6.68
CA CYS A 170 -10.02 6.43 7.61
C CYS A 170 -9.60 6.65 9.08
N GLY A 171 -8.61 7.50 9.34
CA GLY A 171 -8.12 7.79 10.69
C GLY A 171 -7.14 6.74 11.21
N GLN A 172 -6.46 6.04 10.30
CA GLN A 172 -5.30 5.22 10.62
C GLN A 172 -4.04 6.05 10.36
N THR A 173 -3.58 6.79 11.38
CA THR A 173 -2.23 7.36 11.39
C THR A 173 -1.24 6.36 11.99
N PRO A 174 0.03 6.35 11.53
CA PRO A 174 1.03 5.31 11.80
C PRO A 174 1.33 5.08 13.29
#